data_AF-A0A2F0A5M3-F1
#
_entry.id   AF-A0A2F0A5M3-F1
#
_cell.length_a   1.000
_cell.length_b   1.000
_cell.length_c   1.000
_cell.angle_alpha   90.00
_cell.angle_beta   90.00
_cell.angle_gamma   90.00
#
_symmetry.space_group_name_H-M   'P 1'
#
loop_
_entity.id
_entity.type
_entity.pdbx_description
1 polymer ?
#
loop_
_entity_poly.entity_id
_entity_poly.type
_entity_poly.pdbx_seq_one_letter_code
_entity_poly.pdbx_strand_id
1 'polypeptide(L)'
;METKKEEIPSPAQPMNSPSSLESFLDNNWKLLLVTLVSGIILIGGYFFYNASNNEKAITRGENLISASMDDASISDLEDFATENEGTISGNNALLLIAEKYTSSGTPNIEKAKEYLDKFIKTTDEKNPFYYEAKFSLGTLNEKTGNNEEAQSLYNEVAKSNSNSQAAAKVRLADILVKNKDFDKAISEYESISIASAGYIKNIETVKVPDTIEAKERSLSPPPPLEPEEAPEPKAEEPAPEPKAEEPAP
;
A
#
# COMPACT_ATOMS: atom_id res chain seq x y z
N MET A 1 25.87 -51.89 86.70
CA MET A 1 26.25 -52.07 85.29
C MET A 1 25.01 -51.79 84.47
N GLU A 2 24.85 -50.57 83.98
CA GLU A 2 23.78 -50.23 83.06
C GLU A 2 24.38 -49.48 81.87
N THR A 3 24.03 -50.00 80.70
CA THR A 3 24.62 -49.76 79.39
C THR A 3 24.26 -48.39 78.84
N LYS A 4 25.30 -47.68 78.40
CA LYS A 4 25.27 -46.47 77.57
C LYS A 4 24.38 -46.69 76.34
N LYS A 5 23.27 -45.96 76.23
CA LYS A 5 22.55 -45.80 74.95
C LYS A 5 23.22 -44.66 74.17
N GLU A 6 23.88 -45.02 73.07
CA GLU A 6 24.29 -44.08 72.04
C GLU A 6 23.04 -43.58 71.31
N GLU A 7 22.77 -42.28 71.42
CA GLU A 7 21.84 -41.60 70.53
C GLU A 7 22.54 -41.37 69.18
N ILE A 8 22.00 -42.01 68.14
CA ILE A 8 22.38 -41.80 66.75
C ILE A 8 21.83 -40.43 66.32
N PRO A 9 22.64 -39.50 65.79
CA PRO A 9 22.08 -38.26 65.26
C PRO A 9 21.23 -38.56 64.03
N SER A 10 19.98 -38.08 64.05
CA SER A 10 19.03 -38.15 62.95
C SER A 10 19.63 -37.51 61.67
N PRO A 11 19.39 -38.07 60.47
CA PRO A 11 19.89 -37.49 59.21
C PRO A 11 19.40 -36.05 59.04
N ALA A 12 20.33 -35.16 58.67
CA ALA A 12 20.06 -33.76 58.40
C ALA A 12 18.89 -33.58 57.41
N GLN A 13 17.90 -32.78 57.79
CA GLN A 13 16.96 -32.22 56.83
C GLN A 13 17.73 -31.15 56.02
N PRO A 14 17.74 -31.20 54.68
CA PRO A 14 18.26 -30.08 53.90
C PRO A 14 17.38 -28.85 54.20
N MET A 15 17.97 -27.83 54.81
CA MET A 15 17.38 -26.49 54.85
C MET A 15 17.22 -26.02 53.41
N ASN A 16 16.03 -26.16 52.86
CA ASN A 16 15.63 -25.46 51.65
C ASN A 16 15.46 -23.98 52.03
N SER A 17 16.58 -23.24 52.08
CA SER A 17 16.53 -21.78 52.14
C SER A 17 16.04 -21.29 50.77
N PRO A 18 14.95 -20.50 50.71
CA PRO A 18 14.44 -20.02 49.43
C PRO A 18 15.56 -19.28 48.70
N SER A 19 15.73 -19.61 47.42
CA SER A 19 16.72 -18.93 46.58
C SER A 19 16.41 -17.42 46.55
N SER A 20 17.42 -16.56 46.34
CA SER A 20 17.21 -15.11 46.29
C SER A 20 16.16 -14.68 45.25
N LEU A 21 15.93 -15.53 44.25
CA LEU A 21 14.91 -15.39 43.22
C LEU A 21 13.50 -15.69 43.77
N GLU A 22 13.34 -16.76 44.55
CA GLU A 22 12.06 -17.11 45.19
C GLU A 22 11.59 -16.03 46.17
N SER A 23 12.48 -15.53 47.02
CA SER A 23 12.13 -14.44 47.94
C SER A 23 11.79 -13.14 47.21
N PHE A 24 12.41 -12.88 46.06
CA PHE A 24 12.10 -11.72 45.23
C PHE A 24 10.72 -11.84 44.56
N LEU A 25 10.41 -13.02 44.02
CA LEU A 25 9.09 -13.32 43.45
C LEU A 25 7.99 -13.16 44.50
N ASP A 26 8.15 -13.78 45.67
CA ASP A 26 7.13 -13.74 46.73
C ASP A 26 6.88 -12.33 47.28
N ASN A 27 7.91 -11.49 47.34
CA ASN A 27 7.75 -10.12 47.83
C ASN A 27 7.15 -9.18 46.75
N ASN A 28 7.39 -9.45 45.47
CA ASN A 28 7.04 -8.55 44.37
C ASN A 28 5.94 -9.10 43.43
N TRP A 29 5.35 -10.26 43.71
CA TRP A 29 4.44 -10.95 42.77
C TRP A 29 3.26 -10.09 42.31
N LYS A 30 2.69 -9.26 43.20
CA LYS A 30 1.58 -8.35 42.85
C LYS A 30 2.02 -7.28 41.85
N LEU A 31 3.21 -6.74 42.03
CA LEU A 31 3.81 -5.73 41.15
C LEU A 31 4.12 -6.36 39.79
N LEU A 32 4.71 -7.56 39.78
CA LEU A 32 4.94 -8.35 38.57
C LEU A 32 3.64 -8.63 37.80
N LEU A 33 2.58 -9.01 38.51
CA LEU A 33 1.27 -9.26 37.91
C LEU A 33 0.65 -7.99 37.30
N VAL A 34 0.72 -6.85 37.99
CA VAL A 34 0.27 -5.56 37.45
C VAL A 34 1.07 -5.17 36.21
N THR A 35 2.40 -5.35 36.21
CA THR A 35 3.24 -5.04 35.04
C THR A 35 2.94 -5.96 33.86
N LEU A 36 2.69 -7.24 34.10
CA LEU A 36 2.32 -8.21 33.07
C LEU A 36 0.97 -7.87 32.44
N VAL A 37 -0.05 -7.59 33.27
CA VAL A 37 -1.39 -7.21 32.80
C VAL A 37 -1.34 -5.89 32.02
N SER A 38 -0.62 -4.89 32.52
CA SER A 38 -0.40 -3.62 31.80
C SER A 38 0.27 -3.84 30.45
N GLY A 39 1.30 -4.70 30.38
CA GLY A 39 1.95 -5.09 29.14
C GLY A 39 1.00 -5.74 28.13
N ILE A 40 0.15 -6.65 28.58
CA ILE A 40 -0.86 -7.31 27.72
C ILE A 40 -1.90 -6.30 27.22
N ILE A 41 -2.35 -5.37 28.05
CA ILE A 41 -3.30 -4.32 27.63
C ILE A 41 -2.67 -3.41 26.58
N LEU A 42 -1.41 -3.01 26.75
CA LEU A 42 -0.69 -2.18 25.78
C LEU A 42 -0.50 -2.92 24.45
N ILE A 43 -0.11 -4.20 24.50
CA ILE A 43 0.04 -5.04 23.31
C ILE A 43 -1.32 -5.24 22.62
N GLY A 44 -2.35 -5.60 23.37
CA GLY A 44 -3.72 -5.78 22.85
C GLY A 44 -4.28 -4.50 22.25
N GLY A 45 -4.07 -3.36 22.91
CA GLY A 45 -4.44 -2.04 22.40
C GLY A 45 -3.69 -1.68 21.12
N TYR A 46 -2.40 -2.00 21.03
CA TYR A 46 -1.60 -1.81 19.81
C TYR A 46 -2.12 -2.67 18.64
N PHE A 47 -2.39 -3.97 18.88
CA PHE A 47 -2.94 -4.85 17.85
C PHE A 47 -4.35 -4.43 17.42
N PHE A 48 -5.21 -4.05 18.36
CA PHE A 48 -6.56 -3.58 18.06
C PHE A 48 -6.54 -2.25 17.27
N TYR A 49 -5.68 -1.31 17.67
CA TYR A 49 -5.46 -0.07 16.94
C TYR A 49 -4.97 -0.34 15.51
N ASN A 50 -4.00 -1.24 15.36
CA ASN A 50 -3.46 -1.62 14.05
C ASN A 50 -4.51 -2.34 13.18
N ALA A 51 -5.31 -3.24 13.76
CA ALA A 51 -6.39 -3.94 13.05
C ALA A 51 -7.53 -2.99 12.62
N SER A 52 -7.97 -2.08 13.52
CA SER A 52 -8.99 -1.08 13.19
C SER A 52 -8.50 -0.08 12.13
N ASN A 53 -7.21 0.25 12.12
CA ASN A 53 -6.63 1.09 11.07
C ASN A 53 -6.67 0.42 9.69
N ASN A 54 -6.49 -0.91 9.62
CA ASN A 54 -6.56 -1.65 8.36
C ASN A 54 -7.98 -1.69 7.78
N GLU A 55 -9.00 -1.95 8.61
CA GLU A 55 -10.40 -1.91 8.18
C GLU A 55 -10.77 -0.53 7.62
N LYS A 56 -10.40 0.54 8.33
CA LYS A 56 -10.58 1.92 7.85
C LYS A 56 -9.83 2.19 6.54
N ALA A 57 -8.65 1.62 6.35
CA ALA A 57 -7.88 1.78 5.11
C ALA A 57 -8.58 1.11 3.91
N ILE A 58 -9.16 -0.07 4.09
CA ILE A 58 -9.93 -0.77 3.06
C ILE A 58 -11.16 0.06 2.66
N THR A 59 -11.97 0.47 3.64
CA THR A 59 -13.16 1.30 3.39
C THR A 59 -12.82 2.62 2.69
N ARG A 60 -11.73 3.29 3.07
CA ARG A 60 -11.26 4.49 2.35
C ARG A 60 -10.87 4.16 0.91
N GLY A 61 -10.24 3.02 0.66
CA GLY A 61 -9.91 2.57 -0.69
C GLY A 61 -11.16 2.38 -1.54
N GLU A 62 -12.18 1.70 -1.01
CA GLU A 62 -13.48 1.50 -1.68
C GLU A 62 -14.19 2.83 -1.96
N ASN A 63 -14.23 3.71 -0.96
CA ASN A 63 -14.82 5.05 -1.10
C ASN A 63 -14.05 5.90 -2.12
N LEU A 64 -12.71 5.80 -2.16
CA LEU A 64 -11.90 6.49 -3.16
C LEU A 64 -12.21 5.96 -4.57
N ILE A 65 -12.34 4.65 -4.74
CA ILE A 65 -12.72 4.06 -6.05
C ILE A 65 -14.08 4.61 -6.48
N SER A 66 -15.06 4.62 -5.58
CA SER A 66 -16.39 5.21 -5.83
C SER A 66 -16.27 6.69 -6.22
N ALA A 67 -15.49 7.48 -5.47
CA ALA A 67 -15.24 8.90 -5.74
C ALA A 67 -14.32 9.16 -6.96
N SER A 68 -13.66 8.14 -7.50
CA SER A 68 -12.76 8.24 -8.66
C SER A 68 -13.46 7.98 -9.98
N MET A 69 -14.74 7.58 -9.96
CA MET A 69 -15.54 7.36 -11.15
C MET A 69 -15.59 8.63 -12.03
N ASP A 70 -15.74 8.45 -13.34
CA ASP A 70 -15.64 9.52 -14.32
C ASP A 70 -16.62 10.68 -14.05
N ASP A 71 -17.78 10.39 -13.45
CA ASP A 71 -18.84 11.33 -13.10
C ASP A 71 -18.62 12.07 -11.76
N ALA A 72 -17.69 11.59 -10.91
CA ALA A 72 -17.42 12.24 -9.64
C ALA A 72 -16.91 13.67 -9.83
N SER A 73 -17.45 14.60 -9.04
CA SER A 73 -17.04 15.99 -9.14
C SER A 73 -15.67 16.18 -8.49
N ILE A 74 -14.93 17.20 -8.93
CA ILE A 74 -13.68 17.59 -8.25
C ILE A 74 -13.94 17.92 -6.78
N SER A 75 -15.10 18.50 -6.45
CA SER A 75 -15.49 18.82 -5.07
C SER A 75 -15.57 17.57 -4.18
N ASP A 76 -16.15 16.47 -4.68
CA ASP A 76 -16.29 15.24 -3.90
C ASP A 76 -14.91 14.64 -3.57
N LEU A 77 -13.98 14.72 -4.53
CA LEU A 77 -12.59 14.31 -4.32
C LEU A 77 -11.84 15.22 -3.35
N GLU A 78 -12.10 16.54 -3.39
CA GLU A 78 -11.52 17.52 -2.45
C GLU A 78 -11.99 17.26 -1.02
N ASP A 79 -13.29 16.99 -0.83
CA ASP A 79 -13.88 16.63 0.46
C ASP A 79 -13.25 15.32 0.96
N PHE A 80 -13.19 14.29 0.11
CA PHE A 80 -12.57 13.02 0.46
C PHE A 80 -11.09 13.18 0.86
N ALA A 81 -10.30 13.96 0.10
CA ALA A 81 -8.90 14.20 0.38
C ALA A 81 -8.70 14.92 1.73
N THR A 82 -9.62 15.83 2.07
CA THR A 82 -9.60 16.58 3.33
C THR A 82 -9.97 15.70 4.51
N GLU A 83 -11.04 14.91 4.40
CA GLU A 83 -11.47 13.97 5.44
C GLU A 83 -10.43 12.89 5.74
N ASN A 84 -9.60 12.56 4.74
CA ASN A 84 -8.62 11.49 4.80
C ASN A 84 -7.17 12.01 4.74
N GLU A 85 -6.93 13.23 5.20
CA GLU A 85 -5.60 13.85 5.24
C GLU A 85 -4.58 12.97 6.00
N GLY A 86 -3.35 12.90 5.48
CA GLY A 86 -2.28 12.09 6.07
C GLY A 86 -2.39 10.58 5.79
N THR A 87 -3.40 10.15 5.03
CA THR A 87 -3.55 8.76 4.59
C THR A 87 -3.13 8.58 3.13
N ILE A 88 -2.77 7.35 2.75
CA ILE A 88 -2.45 7.01 1.36
C ILE A 88 -3.64 7.31 0.43
N SER A 89 -4.86 6.94 0.84
CA SER A 89 -6.07 7.20 0.03
C SER A 89 -6.33 8.69 -0.16
N GLY A 90 -6.23 9.49 0.91
CA GLY A 90 -6.40 10.95 0.82
C GLY A 90 -5.35 11.60 -0.07
N ASN A 91 -4.09 11.16 0.02
CA ASN A 91 -3.03 11.61 -0.88
C ASN A 91 -3.31 11.18 -2.34
N ASN A 92 -3.70 9.93 -2.58
CA ASN A 92 -4.01 9.45 -3.93
C ASN A 92 -5.18 10.22 -4.57
N ALA A 93 -6.15 10.70 -3.79
CA ALA A 93 -7.21 11.58 -4.29
C ALA A 93 -6.64 12.88 -4.90
N LEU A 94 -5.55 13.43 -4.36
CA LEU A 94 -4.87 14.62 -4.92
C LEU A 94 -4.37 14.37 -6.35
N LEU A 95 -3.90 13.15 -6.65
CA LEU A 95 -3.48 12.79 -8.02
C LEU A 95 -4.68 12.78 -8.98
N LEU A 96 -5.80 12.20 -8.55
CA LEU A 96 -7.03 12.15 -9.35
C LEU A 96 -7.59 13.56 -9.60
N ILE A 97 -7.53 14.43 -8.60
CA ILE A 97 -7.93 15.83 -8.75
C ILE A 97 -7.04 16.52 -9.78
N ALA A 98 -5.72 16.36 -9.70
CA ALA A 98 -4.79 16.92 -10.68
C ALA A 98 -5.05 16.41 -12.10
N GLU A 99 -5.34 15.12 -12.24
CA GLU A 99 -5.73 14.50 -13.51
C GLU A 99 -7.03 15.11 -14.06
N LYS A 100 -8.09 15.20 -13.24
CA LYS A 100 -9.37 15.82 -13.68
C LYS A 100 -9.18 17.27 -14.10
N TYR A 101 -8.33 18.04 -13.42
CA TYR A 101 -7.98 19.40 -13.85
C TYR A 101 -7.19 19.44 -15.16
N THR A 102 -6.46 18.38 -15.50
CA THR A 102 -5.70 18.27 -16.75
C THR A 102 -6.56 17.76 -17.92
N SER A 103 -7.52 16.87 -17.65
CA SER A 103 -8.30 16.13 -18.65
C SER A 103 -9.72 16.68 -18.89
N SER A 104 -10.15 17.70 -18.15
CA SER A 104 -11.47 18.33 -18.35
C SER A 104 -11.57 19.08 -19.69
N GLY A 105 -12.80 19.36 -20.14
CA GLY A 105 -13.04 20.12 -21.38
C GLY A 105 -12.46 21.55 -21.36
N THR A 106 -12.16 22.08 -20.17
CA THR A 106 -11.44 23.34 -19.96
C THR A 106 -10.34 23.12 -18.91
N PRO A 107 -9.15 22.64 -19.32
CA PRO A 107 -8.09 22.30 -18.39
C PRO A 107 -7.66 23.49 -17.54
N ASN A 108 -7.50 23.27 -16.24
CA ASN A 108 -6.94 24.24 -15.31
C ASN A 108 -5.56 23.77 -14.87
N ILE A 109 -4.55 24.14 -15.66
CA ILE A 109 -3.17 23.67 -15.48
C ILE A 109 -2.58 24.13 -14.14
N GLU A 110 -2.91 25.34 -13.69
CA GLU A 110 -2.40 25.85 -12.42
C GLU A 110 -2.96 25.08 -11.22
N LYS A 111 -4.25 24.73 -11.26
CA LYS A 111 -4.84 23.84 -10.26
C LYS A 111 -4.23 22.44 -10.31
N ALA A 112 -4.01 21.89 -11.50
CA ALA A 112 -3.36 20.58 -11.62
C ALA A 112 -1.95 20.58 -10.98
N LYS A 113 -1.15 21.63 -11.23
CA LYS A 113 0.16 21.80 -10.59
C LYS A 113 0.06 21.91 -9.07
N GLU A 114 -0.89 22.71 -8.56
CA GLU A 114 -1.13 22.88 -7.12
C GLU A 114 -1.39 21.53 -6.42
N TYR A 115 -2.23 20.68 -7.03
CA TYR A 115 -2.56 19.37 -6.48
C TYR A 115 -1.41 18.37 -6.58
N LEU A 116 -0.62 18.39 -7.67
CA LEU A 116 0.62 17.60 -7.77
C LEU A 116 1.65 18.02 -6.71
N ASP A 117 1.84 19.33 -6.51
CA ASP A 117 2.72 19.86 -5.47
C ASP A 117 2.27 19.44 -4.08
N LYS A 118 0.97 19.50 -3.81
CA LYS A 118 0.41 19.05 -2.54
C LYS A 118 0.69 17.56 -2.33
N PHE A 119 0.44 16.72 -3.33
CA PHE A 119 0.75 15.29 -3.27
C PHE A 119 2.21 15.02 -2.97
N ILE A 120 3.13 15.68 -3.68
CA ILE A 120 4.58 15.51 -3.50
C ILE A 120 5.02 15.94 -2.09
N LYS A 121 4.40 16.97 -1.51
CA LYS A 121 4.71 17.45 -0.15
C LYS A 121 4.17 16.55 0.95
N THR A 122 3.03 15.89 0.73
CA THR A 122 2.38 15.05 1.74
C THR A 122 2.73 13.58 1.64
N THR A 123 3.63 13.21 0.71
CA THR A 123 3.96 11.82 0.39
C THR A 123 5.47 11.57 0.42
N ASP A 124 5.86 10.36 0.84
CA ASP A 124 7.26 9.91 0.87
C ASP A 124 7.74 9.37 -0.49
N GLU A 125 9.05 9.45 -0.76
CA GLU A 125 9.67 8.96 -2.00
C GLU A 125 9.48 7.46 -2.27
N LYS A 126 9.16 6.67 -1.24
CA LYS A 126 8.82 5.24 -1.36
C LYS A 126 7.42 5.01 -1.93
N ASN A 127 6.58 6.04 -1.99
CA ASN A 127 5.26 5.90 -2.62
C ASN A 127 5.43 5.64 -4.13
N PRO A 128 4.75 4.62 -4.68
CA PRO A 128 4.88 4.25 -6.10
C PRO A 128 4.51 5.33 -7.11
N PHE A 129 3.90 6.44 -6.69
CA PHE A 129 3.49 7.54 -7.56
C PHE A 129 4.27 8.83 -7.30
N TYR A 130 5.24 8.83 -6.38
CA TYR A 130 5.99 10.04 -6.01
C TYR A 130 6.73 10.66 -7.20
N TYR A 131 7.45 9.83 -7.95
CA TYR A 131 8.22 10.28 -9.11
C TYR A 131 7.35 10.46 -10.36
N GLU A 132 6.25 9.74 -10.47
CA GLU A 132 5.21 9.89 -11.50
C GLU A 132 4.53 11.25 -11.37
N ALA A 133 4.25 11.69 -10.14
CA ALA A 133 3.73 13.02 -9.85
C ALA A 133 4.74 14.12 -10.22
N LYS A 134 6.02 13.95 -9.86
CA LYS A 134 7.09 14.87 -10.28
C LYS A 134 7.23 14.94 -11.80
N PHE A 135 7.14 13.81 -12.50
CA PHE A 135 7.19 13.77 -13.95
C PHE A 135 6.00 14.51 -14.59
N SER A 136 4.79 14.30 -14.06
CA SER A 136 3.59 15.01 -14.50
C SER A 136 3.71 16.52 -14.26
N LEU A 137 4.19 16.93 -13.08
CA LEU A 137 4.43 18.34 -12.75
C LEU A 137 5.47 18.96 -13.68
N GLY A 138 6.56 18.24 -13.97
CA GLY A 138 7.58 18.66 -14.94
C GLY A 138 6.99 18.84 -16.34
N THR A 139 6.11 17.91 -16.76
CA THR A 139 5.40 18.01 -18.04
C THR A 139 4.48 19.22 -18.11
N LEU A 140 3.75 19.53 -17.03
CA LEU A 140 2.90 20.73 -16.99
C LEU A 140 3.74 22.01 -17.01
N ASN A 141 4.86 22.05 -16.27
CA ASN A 141 5.77 23.18 -16.28
C ASN A 141 6.38 23.43 -17.67
N GLU A 142 6.83 22.37 -18.37
CA GLU A 142 7.34 22.51 -19.73
C GLU A 142 6.27 23.03 -20.69
N LYS A 143 5.04 22.51 -20.61
CA LYS A 143 3.91 22.96 -21.45
C LYS A 143 3.60 24.44 -21.25
N THR A 144 3.80 24.98 -20.04
CA THR A 144 3.58 26.40 -19.74
C THR A 144 4.84 27.27 -19.90
N GLY A 145 5.94 26.71 -20.42
CA GLY A 145 7.18 27.44 -20.68
C GLY A 145 8.13 27.59 -19.48
N ASN A 146 7.80 26.97 -18.33
CA ASN A 146 8.64 26.97 -17.13
C ASN A 146 9.74 25.89 -17.26
N ASN A 147 10.63 26.04 -18.24
CA ASN A 147 11.60 25.02 -18.62
C ASN A 147 12.63 24.71 -17.52
N GLU A 148 13.01 25.70 -16.71
CA GLU A 148 13.96 25.49 -15.60
C GLU A 148 13.37 24.55 -14.52
N GLU A 149 12.12 24.82 -14.11
CA GLU A 149 11.41 23.98 -13.14
C GLU A 149 11.19 22.57 -13.71
N ALA A 150 10.76 22.48 -14.97
CA ALA A 150 10.59 21.21 -15.66
C ALA A 150 11.91 20.41 -15.70
N GLN A 151 13.02 21.08 -16.01
CA GLN A 151 14.35 20.46 -16.04
C GLN A 151 14.75 19.92 -14.68
N SER A 152 14.51 20.67 -13.59
CA SER A 152 14.80 20.21 -12.23
C SER A 152 14.00 18.94 -11.90
N LEU A 153 12.69 18.96 -12.15
CA LEU A 153 11.81 17.82 -11.88
C LEU A 153 12.18 16.59 -12.70
N TYR A 154 12.46 16.74 -14.00
CA TYR A 154 12.90 15.61 -14.83
C TYR A 154 14.25 15.06 -14.39
N ASN A 155 15.19 15.89 -13.96
CA ASN A 155 16.48 15.44 -13.44
C ASN A 155 16.33 14.61 -12.16
N GLU A 156 15.38 14.95 -11.28
CA GLU A 156 15.08 14.12 -10.10
C GLU A 156 14.47 12.77 -10.50
N VAL A 157 13.53 12.75 -11.45
CA VAL A 157 12.90 11.51 -11.93
C VAL A 157 13.90 10.65 -12.72
N ALA A 158 14.80 11.24 -13.51
CA ALA A 158 15.83 10.53 -14.26
C ALA A 158 16.82 9.76 -13.37
N LYS A 159 17.02 10.22 -12.13
CA LYS A 159 17.88 9.60 -11.12
C LYS A 159 17.16 8.58 -10.24
N SER A 160 15.84 8.48 -10.34
CA SER A 160 15.06 7.49 -9.60
C SER A 160 15.04 6.14 -10.33
N ASN A 161 14.42 5.13 -9.72
CA ASN A 161 14.10 3.84 -10.36
C ASN A 161 12.60 3.73 -10.70
N SER A 162 11.92 4.86 -10.95
CA SER A 162 10.49 4.86 -11.24
C SER A 162 10.19 4.48 -12.69
N ASN A 163 8.91 4.18 -12.98
CA ASN A 163 8.48 3.84 -14.34
C ASN A 163 8.67 5.02 -15.30
N SER A 164 8.64 6.25 -14.78
CA SER A 164 8.85 7.47 -15.56
C SER A 164 10.34 7.81 -15.80
N GLN A 165 11.30 7.06 -15.25
CA GLN A 165 12.73 7.38 -15.36
C GLN A 165 13.18 7.58 -16.82
N ALA A 166 12.85 6.62 -17.69
CA ALA A 166 13.26 6.68 -19.10
C ALA A 166 12.60 7.87 -19.83
N ALA A 167 11.32 8.11 -19.58
CA ALA A 167 10.60 9.24 -20.17
C ALA A 167 11.17 10.58 -19.67
N ALA A 168 11.52 10.69 -18.40
CA ALA A 168 12.15 11.88 -17.83
C ALA A 168 13.51 12.16 -18.47
N LYS A 169 14.34 11.14 -18.71
CA LYS A 169 15.62 11.29 -19.41
C LYS A 169 15.45 11.81 -20.84
N VAL A 170 14.44 11.32 -21.58
CA VAL A 170 14.11 11.85 -22.92
C VAL A 170 13.75 13.33 -22.84
N ARG A 171 12.84 13.71 -21.94
CA ARG A 171 12.40 15.10 -21.80
C ARG A 171 13.51 16.03 -21.32
N LEU A 172 14.38 15.55 -20.43
CA LEU A 172 15.57 16.27 -20.01
C LEU A 172 16.53 16.49 -21.19
N ALA A 173 16.77 15.47 -22.00
CA ALA A 173 17.60 15.58 -23.20
C ALA A 173 17.01 16.57 -24.22
N ASP A 174 15.68 16.55 -24.43
CA ASP A 174 14.99 17.51 -25.30
C ASP A 174 15.17 18.97 -24.83
N ILE A 175 15.06 19.23 -23.53
CA ILE A 175 15.33 20.55 -22.96
C ILE A 175 16.79 20.94 -23.17
N LEU A 176 17.74 20.02 -22.95
CA LEU A 176 19.16 20.27 -23.17
C LEU A 176 19.48 20.59 -24.64
N VAL A 177 18.84 19.92 -25.59
CA VAL A 177 18.93 20.23 -27.03
C VAL A 177 18.42 21.64 -27.32
N LYS A 178 17.26 22.02 -26.78
CA LYS A 178 16.71 23.38 -26.90
C LYS A 178 17.69 24.43 -26.34
N ASN A 179 18.38 24.08 -25.26
CA ASN A 179 19.40 24.91 -24.61
C ASN A 179 20.78 24.84 -25.29
N LYS A 180 20.95 24.04 -26.34
CA LYS A 180 22.21 23.79 -27.07
C LYS A 180 23.32 23.12 -26.24
N ASP A 181 22.94 22.47 -25.14
CA ASP A 181 23.81 21.66 -24.29
C ASP A 181 23.90 20.21 -24.85
N PHE A 182 24.42 20.09 -26.08
CA PHE A 182 24.36 18.84 -26.84
C PHE A 182 25.10 17.67 -26.17
N ASP A 183 26.25 17.93 -25.54
CA ASP A 183 27.04 16.88 -24.87
C ASP A 183 26.24 16.19 -23.75
N LYS A 184 25.52 16.98 -22.95
CA LYS A 184 24.67 16.45 -21.89
C LYS A 184 23.45 15.73 -22.47
N ALA A 185 22.84 16.29 -23.52
CA ALA A 185 21.70 15.65 -24.18
C ALA A 185 22.06 14.25 -24.73
N ILE A 186 23.23 14.13 -25.37
CA ILE A 186 23.74 12.84 -25.87
C ILE A 186 23.90 11.85 -24.71
N SER A 187 24.52 12.29 -23.60
CA SER A 187 24.70 11.43 -22.42
C SER A 187 23.37 10.88 -21.88
N GLU A 188 22.32 11.70 -21.83
CA GLU A 188 21.00 11.26 -21.37
C GLU A 188 20.39 10.24 -22.34
N TYR A 189 20.44 10.51 -23.65
CA TYR A 189 19.95 9.59 -24.69
C TYR A 189 20.67 8.23 -24.68
N GLU A 190 22.00 8.24 -24.59
CA GLU A 190 22.80 7.02 -24.54
C GLU A 190 22.50 6.19 -23.29
N SER A 191 22.25 6.83 -22.15
CA SER A 191 21.93 6.13 -20.91
C SER A 191 20.63 5.32 -21.01
N ILE A 192 19.66 5.78 -21.81
CA ILE A 192 18.41 5.05 -22.09
C ILE A 192 18.69 3.85 -22.99
N SER A 193 19.50 4.03 -24.04
CA SER A 193 19.88 2.97 -24.98
C SER A 193 20.63 1.83 -24.27
N ILE A 194 21.54 2.16 -23.35
CA ILE A 194 22.25 1.16 -22.55
C ILE A 194 21.29 0.41 -21.62
N ALA A 195 20.36 1.12 -20.96
CA ALA A 195 19.37 0.50 -20.08
C ALA A 195 18.45 -0.46 -20.84
N SER A 196 17.97 -0.06 -22.03
CA SER A 196 17.12 -0.91 -22.87
C SER A 196 17.89 -2.10 -23.43
N ALA A 197 19.11 -1.93 -23.91
CA ALA A 197 19.96 -3.02 -24.39
C ALA A 197 20.27 -4.04 -23.28
N GLY A 198 20.52 -3.56 -22.05
CA GLY A 198 20.70 -4.41 -20.87
C GLY A 198 19.43 -5.21 -20.54
N TYR A 199 18.26 -4.58 -20.60
CA TYR A 199 16.97 -5.24 -20.39
C TYR A 199 16.68 -6.32 -21.44
N ILE A 200 16.88 -6.03 -22.73
CA ILE A 200 16.72 -7.01 -23.82
C ILE A 200 17.68 -8.19 -23.66
N LYS A 201 18.95 -7.92 -23.34
CA LYS A 201 19.93 -8.99 -23.08
C LYS A 201 19.54 -9.85 -21.88
N ASN A 202 18.96 -9.26 -20.83
CA ASN A 202 18.45 -10.01 -19.68
C ASN A 202 17.25 -10.88 -20.06
N ILE A 203 16.32 -10.40 -20.88
CA ILE A 203 15.21 -11.22 -21.40
C ILE A 203 15.74 -12.37 -22.26
N GLU A 204 16.77 -12.14 -23.09
CA GLU A 204 17.36 -13.19 -23.93
C GLU A 204 18.15 -14.25 -23.12
N THR A 205 18.78 -13.84 -22.02
CA THR A 205 19.63 -14.73 -21.20
C THR A 205 18.87 -15.42 -20.07
N VAL A 206 17.80 -14.82 -19.57
CA VAL A 206 16.82 -15.53 -18.75
C VAL A 206 16.03 -16.42 -19.71
N LYS A 207 16.37 -17.72 -19.76
CA LYS A 207 15.48 -18.76 -20.28
C LYS A 207 14.20 -18.75 -19.44
N VAL A 208 13.31 -17.79 -19.68
CA VAL A 208 11.95 -17.86 -19.17
C VAL A 208 11.35 -19.08 -19.87
N PRO A 209 10.95 -20.14 -19.15
CA PRO A 209 10.53 -21.40 -19.77
C PRO A 209 9.25 -21.31 -20.62
N ASP A 210 8.70 -20.12 -20.85
CA ASP A 210 7.27 -19.93 -21.09
C ASP A 210 6.94 -18.88 -22.16
N THR A 211 7.92 -18.26 -22.84
CA THR A 211 7.62 -17.20 -23.83
C THR A 211 6.94 -17.73 -25.09
N ILE A 212 7.16 -19.01 -25.43
CA ILE A 212 6.45 -19.70 -26.52
C ILE A 212 5.02 -20.04 -26.07
N GLU A 213 4.84 -20.58 -24.86
CA GLU A 213 3.54 -20.96 -24.31
C GLU A 213 2.64 -19.74 -24.02
N ALA A 214 3.20 -18.65 -23.52
CA ALA A 214 2.49 -17.38 -23.32
C ALA A 214 2.03 -16.77 -24.66
N LYS A 215 2.83 -16.90 -25.71
CA LYS A 215 2.46 -16.46 -27.06
C LYS A 215 1.38 -17.36 -27.67
N GLU A 216 1.43 -18.66 -27.45
CA GLU A 216 0.39 -19.60 -27.91
C GLU A 216 -0.93 -19.45 -27.16
N ARG A 217 -0.91 -19.19 -25.83
CA ARG A 217 -2.11 -18.83 -25.04
C ARG A 217 -2.72 -17.50 -25.49
N SER A 218 -1.91 -16.56 -25.94
CA SER A 218 -2.39 -15.28 -26.51
C SER A 218 -3.04 -15.45 -27.89
N LEU A 219 -2.66 -16.47 -28.65
CA LEU A 219 -3.18 -16.73 -30.01
C LEU A 219 -4.34 -17.73 -30.02
N SER A 220 -4.54 -18.45 -28.93
CA SER A 220 -5.68 -19.35 -28.74
C SER A 220 -6.84 -18.55 -28.14
N PRO A 221 -8.07 -18.63 -28.69
CA PRO A 221 -9.23 -18.09 -27.99
C PRO A 221 -9.30 -18.72 -26.59
N PRO A 222 -9.70 -17.96 -25.56
CA PRO A 222 -9.85 -18.52 -24.22
C PRO A 222 -10.77 -19.75 -24.29
N PRO A 223 -10.50 -20.81 -23.51
CA PRO A 223 -11.38 -21.96 -23.45
C PRO A 223 -12.81 -21.45 -23.18
N PRO A 224 -13.84 -22.01 -23.84
CA PRO A 224 -15.21 -21.65 -23.56
C PRO A 224 -15.42 -21.72 -22.05
N LEU A 225 -15.99 -20.67 -21.47
CA LEU A 225 -16.42 -20.71 -20.07
C LEU A 225 -17.23 -21.99 -19.91
N GLU A 226 -16.80 -22.86 -19.00
CA GLU A 226 -17.61 -24.00 -18.61
C GLU A 226 -18.99 -23.44 -18.27
N PRO A 227 -20.09 -24.02 -18.81
CA PRO A 227 -21.41 -23.52 -18.51
C PRO A 227 -21.55 -23.51 -17.00
N GLU A 228 -21.84 -22.33 -16.44
CA GLU A 228 -22.18 -22.19 -15.02
C GLU A 228 -23.14 -23.32 -14.68
N GLU A 229 -22.75 -24.18 -13.73
CA GLU A 229 -23.68 -25.15 -13.18
C GLU A 229 -24.91 -24.36 -12.75
N ALA A 230 -26.02 -24.62 -13.45
CA ALA A 230 -27.29 -23.99 -13.12
C ALA A 230 -27.53 -24.20 -11.63
N PRO A 231 -27.86 -23.15 -10.87
CA PRO A 231 -28.06 -23.29 -9.43
C PRO A 231 -29.04 -24.41 -9.19
N GLU A 232 -28.64 -25.39 -8.37
CA GLU A 232 -29.53 -26.46 -7.92
C GLU A 232 -30.84 -25.83 -7.46
N PRO A 233 -32.00 -26.34 -7.89
CA PRO A 233 -33.28 -25.81 -7.46
C PRO A 233 -33.33 -25.88 -5.93
N LYS A 234 -33.36 -24.71 -5.28
CA LYS A 234 -33.72 -24.58 -3.87
C LYS A 234 -35.00 -25.40 -3.67
N ALA A 235 -34.93 -26.38 -2.78
CA ALA A 235 -36.11 -27.06 -2.29
C ALA A 235 -37.15 -26.02 -1.88
N GLU A 236 -38.30 -26.03 -2.54
CA GLU A 236 -39.46 -25.23 -2.14
C GLU A 236 -39.77 -25.55 -0.68
N GLU A 237 -39.72 -24.54 0.18
CA GLU A 237 -40.35 -24.62 1.49
C GLU A 237 -41.84 -24.98 1.27
N PRO A 238 -42.37 -25.97 1.99
CA PRO A 238 -43.78 -26.34 1.84
C PRO A 238 -44.67 -25.16 2.20
N ALA A 239 -45.61 -24.87 1.31
CA ALA A 239 -46.60 -23.80 1.48
C ALA A 239 -47.36 -23.93 2.81
N PRO A 240 -47.66 -22.82 3.50
CA PRO A 240 -48.43 -22.86 4.72
C PRO A 240 -49.85 -23.37 4.46
N GLU A 241 -50.31 -24.31 5.29
CA GLU A 241 -51.65 -24.90 5.24
C GLU A 241 -52.75 -23.82 5.23
N PRO A 242 -53.83 -24.00 4.44
CA PRO A 242 -54.94 -23.05 4.42
C PRO A 242 -55.69 -23.08 5.76
N LYS A 243 -55.82 -21.90 6.38
CA LYS A 243 -56.71 -21.67 7.52
C LYS A 243 -58.14 -22.08 7.15
N ALA A 244 -58.71 -22.98 7.94
CA ALA A 244 -60.13 -23.29 7.89
C ALA A 244 -60.97 -22.03 8.19
N GLU A 245 -61.88 -21.69 7.27
CA GLU A 245 -62.93 -20.71 7.51
C GLU A 245 -63.90 -21.24 8.57
N GLU A 246 -64.07 -20.47 9.64
CA GLU A 246 -65.11 -20.67 10.64
C GLU A 246 -66.42 -20.05 10.11
N PRO A 247 -67.55 -20.78 10.06
CA PRO A 247 -68.79 -20.23 9.52
C PRO A 247 -69.46 -19.30 10.55
N ALA A 248 -69.89 -18.13 10.08
CA ALA A 248 -70.59 -17.12 10.85
C ALA A 248 -72.00 -17.56 11.30
N PRO A 249 -72.46 -17.02 12.45
CA PRO A 249 -73.84 -16.58 12.63
C PRO A 249 -73.98 -15.05 12.54
#